data_AF-A0A6V7J8G9-F1
#
_entry.id   AF-A0A6V7J8G9-F1
#
_cell.length_a   1.000
_cell.length_b   1.000
_cell.length_c   1.000
_cell.angle_alpha   90.00
_cell.angle_beta   90.00
_cell.angle_gamma   90.00
#
_symmetry.space_group_name_H-M   'P 1'
#
loop_
_entity.id
_entity.type
_entity.pdbx_description
1 polymer ?
#
loop_
_entity_poly.entity_id
_entity_poly.type
_entity_poly.pdbx_seq_one_letter_code
_entity_poly.pdbx_strand_id
1 'polypeptide(L)' 'LLGASAKHEYRLLDGHGDQVGTAIEDDSGLMGRMLLRSWRGLTLRVYDKNSKEAIKIIRPLSLMID' A
#
# COMPACT_ATOMS: atom_id res chain seq x y z
N LEU A 1 3.71 5.51 22.23
CA LEU A 1 2.49 4.87 21.68
C LEU A 1 2.93 3.97 20.52
N LEU A 2 2.50 2.72 20.59
CA LEU A 2 3.00 1.55 19.87
C LEU A 2 3.08 1.74 18.34
N GLY A 3 4.28 1.56 17.80
CA GLY A 3 4.57 1.54 16.36
C GLY A 3 4.07 0.26 15.69
N ALA A 4 2.76 0.10 15.59
CA ALA A 4 2.16 -0.89 14.71
C ALA A 4 2.28 -0.40 13.26
N SER A 5 3.40 -0.72 12.61
CA SER A 5 3.50 -0.63 11.15
C SER A 5 2.56 -1.68 10.57
N ALA A 6 1.31 -1.27 10.33
CA ALA A 6 0.28 -2.14 9.79
C ALA A 6 0.54 -2.31 8.29
N LYS A 7 1.26 -3.38 7.94
CA LYS A 7 1.36 -3.85 6.55
C LYS A 7 -0.01 -4.37 6.14
N HIS A 8 -0.59 -3.77 5.11
CA HIS A 8 -1.87 -4.21 4.57
C HIS A 8 -1.64 -4.99 3.29
N GLU A 9 -2.17 -6.20 3.25
CA GLU A 9 -2.05 -7.11 2.12
C GLU A 9 -3.35 -7.13 1.32
N TYR A 10 -3.23 -7.05 0.00
CA TYR A 10 -4.33 -7.05 -0.96
C TYR A 10 -4.13 -8.18 -1.96
N ARG A 11 -5.17 -8.95 -2.23
CA ARG A 11 -5.18 -9.93 -3.32
C ARG A 11 -5.46 -9.21 -4.63
N LEU A 12 -4.61 -9.44 -5.64
CA LEU A 12 -4.83 -8.95 -6.99
C LEU A 12 -5.50 -10.05 -7.80
N LEU A 13 -6.69 -9.76 -8.32
CA LEU A 13 -7.48 -10.69 -9.13
C LEU A 13 -7.50 -10.21 -10.59
N ASP A 14 -7.62 -11.14 -11.52
CA ASP A 14 -7.94 -10.81 -12.91
C ASP A 14 -9.46 -10.57 -13.10
N GLY A 15 -9.87 -10.37 -14.36
CA GLY A 15 -11.28 -10.15 -14.71
C GLY A 15 -12.21 -11.36 -14.48
N HIS A 16 -11.65 -12.55 -14.24
CA HIS A 16 -12.39 -13.77 -13.92
C HIS A 16 -12.45 -14.04 -12.41
N GLY A 17 -11.69 -13.30 -11.61
CA GLY A 17 -11.60 -13.45 -10.16
C GLY A 17 -10.46 -14.36 -9.70
N ASP A 18 -9.61 -14.81 -10.62
CA ASP A 18 -8.44 -15.63 -10.30
C ASP A 18 -7.31 -14.76 -9.74
N GLN A 19 -6.65 -15.23 -8.69
CA GLN A 19 -5.56 -14.48 -8.08
C GLN A 19 -4.31 -14.51 -8.97
N VAL A 20 -3.85 -13.33 -9.37
CA VAL A 20 -2.66 -13.13 -10.22
C VAL A 20 -1.44 -12.60 -9.45
N GLY A 21 -1.65 -12.13 -8.22
CA GLY A 21 -0.59 -11.62 -7.38
C GLY A 21 -1.09 -11.04 -6.07
N THR A 22 -0.21 -10.29 -5.43
CA THR A 22 -0.45 -9.66 -4.13
C THR A 22 0.10 -8.24 -4.15
N ALA A 23 -0.60 -7.29 -3.53
CA ALA A 23 -0.06 -5.97 -3.26
C ALA A 23 0.08 -5.75 -1.75
N ILE A 24 1.20 -5.19 -1.32
CA ILE A 24 1.49 -4.87 0.08
C ILE A 24 1.68 -3.36 0.20
N GLU A 25 0.88 -2.75 1.04
CA GLU A 25 1.04 -1.35 1.40
C GLU A 25 1.93 -1.21 2.62
N ASP A 26 3.12 -0.67 2.38
CA ASP A 26 4.06 -0.22 3.39
C ASP A 26 3.71 1.24 3.73
N ASP A 27 2.80 1.46 4.69
CA ASP A 27 2.55 2.82 5.19
C ASP A 27 2.15 2.93 6.67
N SER A 28 2.42 4.12 7.19
CA SER A 28 2.30 4.72 8.52
C SER A 28 0.98 4.46 9.30
N GLY A 29 0.69 3.20 9.59
CA GLY A 29 -0.31 2.80 10.59
C GLY A 29 -1.76 3.16 10.25
N LEU A 30 -2.69 2.58 11.00
CA LEU A 30 -4.14 2.77 10.80
C LEU A 30 -4.56 4.25 10.96
N MET A 31 -3.91 4.96 11.90
CA MET A 31 -4.23 6.35 12.24
C MET A 31 -3.89 7.32 11.12
N GLY A 32 -2.76 7.13 10.42
CA GLY A 32 -2.39 7.95 9.26
C GLY A 32 -3.41 7.84 8.12
N ARG A 33 -3.98 6.64 7.90
CA ARG A 33 -5.02 6.42 6.88
C ARG A 33 -6.32 7.12 7.22
N MET A 34 -6.78 7.03 8.47
CA MET A 34 -8.04 7.62 8.91
C MET A 34 -8.00 9.16 8.93
N LEU A 35 -6.89 9.73 9.40
CA LEU A 35 -6.77 11.17 9.65
C LEU A 35 -6.25 11.94 8.44
N LEU A 36 -5.31 11.38 7.67
CA LEU A 36 -4.63 12.11 6.59
C LEU A 36 -5.08 11.69 5.18
N ARG A 37 -5.89 10.62 5.04
CA ARG A 37 -6.46 10.15 3.75
C ARG A 37 -5.50 10.18 2.56
N SER A 38 -5.57 11.20 1.69
CA SER A 38 -4.74 11.40 0.50
C SER A 38 -3.48 12.22 0.75
N TRP A 39 -3.41 12.93 1.88
CA TRP A 39 -2.28 13.78 2.28
C TRP A 39 -1.13 12.97 2.88
N ARG A 40 -1.30 11.65 3.05
CA ARG A 40 -0.22 10.74 3.43
C ARG A 40 0.57 10.25 2.22
N GLY A 41 1.85 9.97 2.46
CA GLY A 41 2.66 9.17 1.54
C GLY A 41 2.05 7.78 1.36
N LEU A 42 2.43 7.09 0.30
CA LEU A 42 1.99 5.71 0.05
C LEU A 42 3.15 4.97 -0.61
N THR A 43 3.54 3.83 -0.04
CA THR A 43 4.37 2.86 -0.75
C THR A 43 3.56 1.59 -0.94
N LEU A 44 3.25 1.24 -2.19
CA LEU A 44 2.58 -0.01 -2.54
C LEU A 44 3.54 -0.86 -3.37
N ARG A 45 3.79 -2.09 -2.92
CA ARG A 45 4.61 -3.07 -3.64
C ARG A 45 3.71 -4.16 -4.18
N VAL A 46 3.85 -4.47 -5.45
CA VAL A 46 3.08 -5.50 -6.13
C VAL A 46 4.00 -6.66 -6.45
N TYR A 47 3.57 -7.85 -6.08
CA TYR A 47 4.26 -9.11 -6.30
C TYR A 47 3.44 -9.96 -7.26
N ASP A 48 4.12 -10.62 -8.19
CA ASP A 48 3.52 -11.63 -9.05
C ASP A 48 3.19 -12.92 -8.24
N LYS A 49 2.57 -13.89 -8.91
CA LYS A 49 2.26 -15.21 -8.32
C LYS A 49 3.47 -16.00 -7.82
N ASN A 50 4.70 -15.62 -8.21
CA ASN A 50 5.94 -16.26 -7.78
C ASN A 50 6.62 -15.46 -6.65
N SER A 51 5.90 -14.53 -6.02
CA SER A 51 6.41 -13.65 -4.97
C SER A 51 7.57 -12.75 -5.42
N LYS A 52 7.70 -12.50 -6.74
CA LYS A 52 8.68 -11.56 -7.26
C LYS A 52 8.06 -10.16 -7.35
N GLU A 53 8.74 -9.16 -6.80
CA GLU A 53 8.30 -7.78 -6.92
C GLU A 53 8.27 -7.38 -8.41
N ALA A 54 7.09 -7.03 -8.89
CA ALA A 54 6.84 -6.66 -10.28
C ALA A 54 6.74 -5.13 -10.42
N ILE A 55 6.09 -4.47 -9.46
CA ILE A 55 5.82 -3.03 -9.51
C ILE A 55 5.99 -2.42 -8.12
N LYS A 56 6.59 -1.23 -8.05
CA LYS A 56 6.62 -0.39 -6.85
C LYS A 56 6.00 0.96 -7.16
N ILE A 57 4.96 1.33 -6.41
CA ILE A 57 4.28 2.62 -6.51
C ILE A 57 4.66 3.44 -5.29
N ILE A 58 5.16 4.65 -5.52
CA ILE A 58 5.51 5.61 -4.48
C ILE A 58 4.70 6.89 -4.72
N ARG A 59 3.82 7.23 -3.79
CA ARG A 59 3.25 8.56 -3.69
C ARG A 59 3.98 9.29 -2.57
N PRO A 60 4.71 10.37 -2.86
CA PRO A 60 5.35 11.15 -1.82
C PRO A 60 4.30 11.78 -0.90
N LEU A 61 4.70 12.08 0.33
CA LEU A 61 3.88 12.88 1.24
C LEU A 61 3.69 14.27 0.62
N SER A 62 2.44 14.64 0.33
CA SER A 62 2.11 16.00 -0.09
C SER A 62 1.73 16.79 1.16
N LEU A 63 2.74 17.44 1.76
CA LEU A 63 2.50 18.55 2.67
C LEU A 63 2.23 19.77 1.78
N MET A 64 0.96 20.04 1.49
CA MET A 64 0.58 21.40 1.11
C MET A 64 0.87 22.27 2.34
N ILE A 65 1.96 23.03 2.27
CA ILE A 65 2.15 24.20 3.11
C ILE A 65 1.45 25.32 2.32
N ASP A 66 0.21 25.61 2.68
CA ASP A 66 -0.41 26.91 2.38
C ASP A 66 -0.02 27.90 3.48
#